data_AF-A0A2K9ABS0-F1
#
_entry.id   AF-A0A2K9ABS0-F1
#
_cell.length_a   1.000
_cell.length_b   1.000
_cell.length_c   1.000
_cell.angle_alpha   90.00
_cell.angle_beta   90.00
_cell.angle_gamma   90.00
#
_symmetry.space_group_name_H-M   'P 1'
#
loop_
_entity.id
_entity.type
_entity.pdbx_description
1 polymer ?
#
loop_
_entity_poly.entity_id
_entity_poly.type
_entity_poly.pdbx_seq_one_letter_code
_entity_poly.pdbx_strand_id
1 'polypeptide(L)'
;MKAFSILSLFCLLSFSTQAAESTNQQNMLASALDEYGKVAGAWFLNQRCLYITGQELKAFEDNVANITVALGNDIGNPQMLFMIQAGAKQATQEEKYQDCNGVAKDLFEYGRAHAKNWSDQIQQLQVSQ
;
A
#
# COMPACT_ATOMS: atom_id res chain seq x y z
N MET A 1 -29.52 -39.00 52.79
CA MET A 1 -29.35 -39.18 51.32
C MET A 1 -29.95 -37.97 50.60
N LYS A 2 -29.32 -37.59 49.48
CA LYS A 2 -29.66 -36.50 48.52
C LYS A 2 -28.91 -35.18 48.75
N ALA A 3 -27.69 -35.13 48.21
CA ALA A 3 -26.97 -33.90 47.89
C ALA A 3 -27.24 -33.55 46.41
N PHE A 4 -27.63 -32.30 46.18
CA PHE A 4 -27.98 -31.73 44.89
C PHE A 4 -26.72 -31.42 44.07
N SER A 5 -26.58 -32.06 42.91
CA SER A 5 -25.68 -31.62 41.83
C SER A 5 -26.34 -30.49 41.05
N ILE A 6 -25.94 -29.24 41.30
CA ILE A 6 -26.23 -28.10 40.42
C ILE A 6 -24.96 -27.26 40.34
N LEU A 7 -24.02 -27.64 39.48
CA LEU A 7 -22.84 -26.80 39.20
C LEU A 7 -22.26 -27.12 37.82
N SER A 8 -23.04 -26.97 36.75
CA SER A 8 -22.49 -27.07 35.39
C SER A 8 -23.43 -26.47 34.34
N LEU A 9 -23.73 -25.16 34.42
CA LEU A 9 -24.52 -24.51 33.37
C LEU A 9 -24.26 -23.00 33.23
N PHE A 10 -22.99 -22.58 33.11
CA PHE A 10 -22.66 -21.17 32.80
C PHE A 10 -21.29 -21.08 32.10
N CYS A 11 -21.11 -21.71 30.94
CA CYS A 11 -19.88 -21.59 30.14
C CYS A 11 -20.09 -21.82 28.63
N LEU A 12 -21.22 -21.39 28.05
CA LEU A 12 -21.52 -21.65 26.62
C LEU A 12 -21.98 -20.43 25.80
N LEU A 13 -21.78 -19.19 26.27
CA LEU A 13 -22.28 -17.99 25.54
C LEU A 13 -21.22 -16.91 25.30
N SER A 14 -19.95 -17.28 25.08
CA SER A 14 -18.89 -16.30 24.75
C SER A 14 -18.08 -16.66 23.51
N PHE A 15 -18.68 -17.37 22.56
CA PHE A 15 -18.11 -17.52 21.23
C PHE A 15 -19.04 -16.85 20.21
N SER A 16 -18.48 -15.93 19.42
CA SER A 16 -18.83 -15.60 18.02
C SER A 16 -19.02 -14.11 17.70
N THR A 17 -18.01 -13.25 17.85
CA THR A 17 -17.98 -11.93 17.18
C THR A 17 -16.58 -11.48 16.72
N GLN A 18 -15.72 -12.38 16.24
CA GLN A 18 -14.37 -12.02 15.74
C GLN A 18 -14.20 -12.02 14.21
N ALA A 19 -15.24 -12.36 13.43
CA ALA A 19 -15.07 -12.50 11.97
C ALA A 19 -15.12 -11.16 11.20
N ALA A 20 -15.82 -10.14 11.70
CA ALA A 20 -16.12 -8.92 10.92
C ALA A 20 -14.96 -7.90 10.86
N GLU A 21 -14.13 -7.80 11.90
CA GLU A 21 -13.01 -6.83 11.92
C GLU A 21 -11.87 -7.24 10.98
N SER A 22 -11.66 -8.54 10.78
CA SER A 22 -10.57 -9.06 9.93
C SER A 22 -10.72 -8.66 8.46
N THR A 23 -11.96 -8.63 7.94
CA THR A 23 -12.23 -8.34 6.52
C THR A 23 -11.96 -6.88 6.17
N ASN A 24 -12.33 -5.93 7.05
CA ASN A 24 -12.12 -4.50 6.78
C ASN A 24 -10.64 -4.14 6.77
N GLN A 25 -9.85 -4.67 7.71
CA GLN A 25 -8.41 -4.44 7.75
C GLN A 25 -7.70 -5.04 6.52
N GLN A 26 -8.09 -6.24 6.10
CA GLN A 26 -7.56 -6.87 4.89
C GLN A 26 -7.89 -6.07 3.63
N ASN A 27 -9.11 -5.53 3.52
CA ASN A 27 -9.51 -4.71 2.37
C ASN A 27 -8.73 -3.38 2.32
N MET A 28 -8.53 -2.71 3.45
CA MET A 28 -7.73 -1.50 3.51
C MET A 28 -6.27 -1.76 3.13
N LEU A 29 -5.70 -2.86 3.63
CA LEU A 29 -4.34 -3.27 3.27
C LEU A 29 -4.24 -3.57 1.77
N ALA A 30 -5.15 -4.38 1.22
CA ALA A 30 -5.15 -4.71 -0.20
C ALA A 30 -5.26 -3.45 -1.07
N SER A 31 -6.11 -2.49 -0.67
CA SER A 31 -6.22 -1.19 -1.34
C SER A 31 -4.91 -0.41 -1.29
N ALA A 32 -4.26 -0.33 -0.12
CA ALA A 32 -2.98 0.37 0.01
C ALA A 32 -1.88 -0.28 -0.84
N LEU A 33 -1.86 -1.61 -0.93
CA LEU A 33 -0.91 -2.33 -1.78
C LEU A 33 -1.14 -2.09 -3.27
N ASP A 34 -2.40 -2.01 -3.70
CA ASP A 34 -2.78 -1.65 -5.08
C ASP A 34 -2.33 -0.22 -5.42
N GLU A 35 -2.63 0.74 -4.54
CA GLU A 35 -2.17 2.13 -4.70
C GLU A 35 -0.64 2.22 -4.74
N TYR A 36 0.05 1.46 -3.90
CA TYR A 36 1.51 1.40 -3.91
C TYR A 36 2.05 0.86 -5.25
N GLY A 37 1.38 -0.13 -5.84
CA GLY A 37 1.70 -0.63 -7.18
C GLY A 37 1.67 0.46 -8.24
N LYS A 38 0.69 1.37 -8.18
CA LYS A 38 0.58 2.53 -9.10
C LYS A 38 1.72 3.52 -8.91
N VAL A 39 2.08 3.83 -7.66
CA VAL A 39 3.22 4.69 -7.33
C VAL A 39 4.54 4.09 -7.83
N ALA A 40 4.78 2.81 -7.54
CA ALA A 40 5.97 2.09 -7.99
C ALA A 40 6.04 2.04 -9.53
N GLY A 41 4.89 1.81 -10.20
CA GLY A 41 4.78 1.84 -11.66
C GLY A 41 5.21 3.19 -12.24
N ALA A 42 4.69 4.30 -11.71
CA ALA A 42 5.10 5.63 -12.15
C ALA A 42 6.59 5.91 -11.91
N TRP A 43 7.16 5.43 -10.79
CA TRP A 43 8.59 5.54 -10.54
C TRP A 43 9.41 4.81 -11.61
N PHE A 44 9.08 3.55 -11.93
CA PHE A 44 9.78 2.81 -12.98
C PHE A 44 9.56 3.37 -14.39
N LEU A 45 8.38 3.91 -14.70
CA LEU A 45 8.15 4.64 -15.94
C LEU A 45 9.08 5.84 -16.05
N ASN A 46 9.28 6.62 -14.98
CA ASN A 46 10.20 7.73 -15.01
C ASN A 46 11.66 7.30 -15.14
N GLN A 47 12.08 6.21 -14.47
CA GLN A 47 13.44 5.67 -14.62
C GLN A 47 13.75 5.30 -16.09
N ARG A 48 12.72 4.83 -16.82
CA ARG A 48 12.83 4.48 -18.24
C ARG A 48 12.76 5.70 -19.15
N CYS A 49 11.75 6.54 -18.96
CA CYS A 49 11.35 7.57 -19.91
C CYS A 49 11.89 8.97 -19.58
N LEU A 50 12.44 9.16 -18.38
CA LEU A 50 13.04 10.41 -17.91
C LEU A 50 12.08 11.61 -18.06
N TYR A 51 10.79 11.42 -17.78
CA TYR A 51 9.77 12.47 -17.90
C TYR A 51 10.06 13.67 -16.99
N ILE A 52 10.60 13.42 -15.80
CA ILE A 52 11.12 14.45 -14.87
C ILE A 52 12.56 14.11 -14.45
N THR A 53 13.33 15.15 -14.15
CA THR A 53 14.73 15.06 -13.70
C THR A 53 15.02 16.11 -12.61
N GLY A 54 16.24 16.12 -12.08
CA GLY A 54 16.70 17.16 -11.16
C GLY A 54 15.89 17.25 -9.86
N GLN A 55 15.49 18.47 -9.49
CA GLN A 55 14.78 18.72 -8.23
C GLN A 55 13.39 18.07 -8.20
N GLU A 56 12.69 18.03 -9.33
CA GLU A 56 11.37 17.41 -9.42
C GLU A 56 11.45 15.88 -9.23
N LEU A 57 12.45 15.24 -9.86
CA LEU A 57 12.73 13.83 -9.65
C LEU A 57 13.02 13.54 -8.17
N LYS A 58 13.90 14.34 -7.56
CA LYS A 58 14.22 14.17 -6.14
C LYS A 58 12.97 14.26 -5.26
N ALA A 59 12.12 15.26 -5.48
CA ALA A 59 10.87 15.41 -4.72
C ALA A 59 9.93 14.22 -4.91
N PHE A 60 9.83 13.68 -6.13
CA PHE A 60 9.06 12.47 -6.39
C PHE A 60 9.64 11.24 -5.66
N GLU A 61 10.95 11.04 -5.71
CA GLU A 61 11.63 9.93 -5.02
C GLU A 61 11.52 10.03 -3.50
N ASP A 62 11.61 11.23 -2.93
CA ASP A 62 11.38 11.46 -1.51
C ASP A 62 9.94 11.05 -1.11
N ASN A 63 8.93 11.37 -1.93
CA ASN A 63 7.54 10.94 -1.70
C ASN A 63 7.38 9.41 -1.76
N VAL A 64 7.98 8.75 -2.76
CA VAL A 64 7.98 7.29 -2.89
C VAL A 64 8.63 6.63 -1.68
N ALA A 65 9.75 7.18 -1.21
CA ALA A 65 10.47 6.69 -0.03
C ALA A 65 9.61 6.81 1.24
N ASN A 66 8.97 7.96 1.46
CA ASN A 66 8.09 8.18 2.62
C ASN A 66 6.94 7.16 2.65
N ILE A 67 6.27 6.93 1.50
CA ILE A 67 5.21 5.93 1.39
C ILE A 67 5.74 4.52 1.68
N THR A 68 6.90 4.17 1.10
CA THR A 68 7.51 2.85 1.27
C THR A 68 7.84 2.56 2.74
N VAL A 69 8.39 3.54 3.46
CA VAL A 69 8.71 3.40 4.89
C VAL A 69 7.43 3.27 5.72
N ALA A 70 6.43 4.13 5.49
CA ALA A 70 5.17 4.10 6.23
C ALA A 70 4.46 2.75 6.05
N LEU A 71 4.28 2.30 4.81
CA LEU A 71 3.68 1.00 4.52
C LEU A 71 4.51 -0.16 5.07
N GLY A 72 5.84 -0.07 5.00
CA GLY A 72 6.72 -1.10 5.53
C GLY A 72 6.51 -1.31 7.03
N ASN A 73 6.30 -0.21 7.77
CA ASN A 73 5.99 -0.24 9.19
C ASN A 73 4.59 -0.79 9.47
N ASP A 74 3.58 -0.38 8.70
CA ASP A 74 2.19 -0.79 8.91
C ASP A 74 1.95 -2.28 8.59
N ILE A 75 2.63 -2.80 7.55
CA ILE A 75 2.46 -4.18 7.08
C ILE A 75 3.30 -5.15 7.91
N GLY A 76 4.45 -4.70 8.41
CA GLY A 76 5.42 -5.55 9.11
C GLY A 76 6.07 -6.62 8.23
N ASN A 77 5.88 -6.57 6.90
CA ASN A 77 6.45 -7.51 5.95
C ASN A 77 7.05 -6.78 4.73
N PRO A 78 8.33 -6.36 4.79
CA PRO A 78 8.98 -5.63 3.69
C PRO A 78 9.10 -6.46 2.39
N GLN A 79 9.06 -7.80 2.48
CA GLN A 79 9.11 -8.66 1.30
C GLN A 79 7.89 -8.47 0.39
N MET A 80 6.73 -8.15 0.97
CA MET A 80 5.51 -7.89 0.21
C MET A 80 5.65 -6.64 -0.68
N LEU A 81 6.20 -5.56 -0.12
CA LEU A 81 6.46 -4.32 -0.88
C LEU A 81 7.48 -4.56 -1.99
N PHE A 82 8.53 -5.35 -1.73
CA PHE A 82 9.49 -5.73 -2.75
C PHE A 82 8.85 -6.49 -3.92
N MET A 83 7.95 -7.44 -3.65
CA MET A 83 7.23 -8.18 -4.69
C MET A 83 6.36 -7.25 -5.56
N ILE A 84 5.70 -6.27 -4.94
CA ILE A 84 4.88 -5.29 -5.67
C ILE A 84 5.77 -4.40 -6.54
N GLN A 85 6.90 -3.91 -6.03
CA GLN A 85 7.86 -3.15 -6.83
C GLN A 85 8.39 -3.97 -8.00
N ALA A 86 8.73 -5.24 -7.80
CA ALA A 86 9.19 -6.12 -8.87
C ALA A 86 8.10 -6.33 -9.94
N GLY A 87 6.85 -6.55 -9.53
CA GLY A 87 5.72 -6.66 -10.44
C GLY A 87 5.47 -5.36 -11.22
N ALA A 88 5.49 -4.22 -10.54
CA ALA A 88 5.35 -2.91 -11.18
C ALA A 88 6.47 -2.65 -12.21
N LYS A 89 7.73 -2.96 -11.84
CA LYS A 89 8.87 -2.87 -12.76
C LYS A 89 8.63 -3.71 -14.01
N GLN A 90 8.22 -4.97 -13.84
CA GLN A 90 7.95 -5.87 -14.96
C GLN A 90 6.80 -5.36 -15.84
N ALA A 91 5.70 -4.90 -15.24
CA ALA A 91 4.55 -4.36 -15.98
C ALA A 91 4.94 -3.15 -16.84
N THR A 92 5.81 -2.27 -16.34
CA THR A 92 6.30 -1.10 -17.11
C THR A 92 7.27 -1.44 -18.24
N GLN A 93 7.70 -2.70 -18.36
CA GLN A 93 8.54 -3.19 -19.47
C GLN A 93 7.72 -3.74 -20.65
N GLU A 94 6.40 -3.89 -20.50
CA GLU A 94 5.51 -4.31 -21.58
C GLU A 94 5.59 -3.37 -22.78
N GLU A 95 5.45 -3.92 -23.99
CA GLU A 95 5.61 -3.22 -25.29
C GLU A 95 4.84 -1.90 -25.37
N LYS A 96 3.58 -1.89 -24.89
CA LYS A 96 2.71 -0.70 -24.88
C LYS A 96 3.28 0.52 -24.13
N TYR A 97 4.27 0.32 -23.27
CA TYR A 97 4.92 1.39 -22.50
C TYR A 97 6.35 1.69 -22.98
N GLN A 98 6.90 0.90 -23.91
CA GLN A 98 8.32 0.98 -24.27
C GLN A 98 8.71 2.28 -24.95
N ASP A 99 7.81 2.85 -25.73
CA ASP A 99 8.03 4.07 -26.53
C ASP A 99 7.79 5.36 -25.75
N CYS A 100 7.52 5.28 -24.44
CA CYS A 100 7.27 6.45 -23.60
C CYS A 100 6.15 7.36 -24.15
N ASN A 101 5.15 6.74 -24.79
CA ASN A 101 4.03 7.40 -25.45
C ASN A 101 3.11 8.15 -24.46
N GLY A 102 2.04 8.78 -24.99
CA GLY A 102 1.07 9.52 -24.18
C GLY A 102 0.46 8.71 -23.04
N VAL A 103 0.17 7.41 -23.27
CA VAL A 103 -0.39 6.54 -22.22
C VAL A 103 0.60 6.33 -21.07
N ALA A 104 1.87 6.07 -21.38
CA ALA A 104 2.91 5.94 -20.37
C ALA A 104 3.11 7.25 -19.59
N LYS A 105 3.03 8.40 -20.28
CA LYS A 105 3.12 9.72 -19.64
C LYS A 105 1.94 9.99 -18.72
N ASP A 106 0.72 9.69 -19.13
CA ASP A 106 -0.49 9.90 -18.32
C ASP A 106 -0.48 9.05 -17.05
N LEU A 107 -0.03 7.78 -17.16
CA LEU A 107 0.15 6.89 -16.01
C LEU A 107 1.24 7.40 -15.06
N PHE A 108 2.35 7.90 -15.62
CA PHE A 108 3.41 8.53 -14.83
C PHE A 108 2.88 9.76 -14.08
N GLU A 109 2.19 10.69 -14.74
CA GLU A 109 1.67 11.91 -14.10
C GLU A 109 0.65 11.58 -13.01
N TYR A 110 -0.24 10.60 -13.27
CA TYR A 110 -1.18 10.11 -12.27
C TYR A 110 -0.45 9.57 -11.03
N GLY A 111 0.50 8.65 -11.21
CA GLY A 111 1.21 8.05 -10.08
C GLY A 111 2.12 9.05 -9.35
N ARG A 112 2.70 10.02 -10.05
CA ARG A 112 3.47 11.12 -9.46
C ARG A 112 2.61 12.01 -8.57
N ALA A 113 1.45 12.45 -9.06
CA ALA A 113 0.51 13.25 -8.29
C ALA A 113 -0.04 12.47 -7.09
N HIS A 114 -0.37 11.20 -7.29
CA HIS A 114 -0.83 10.30 -6.24
C HIS A 114 0.23 10.13 -5.13
N ALA A 115 1.50 9.90 -5.51
CA ALA A 115 2.60 9.78 -4.55
C ALA A 115 2.79 11.04 -3.71
N LYS A 116 2.68 12.23 -4.32
CA LYS A 116 2.74 13.49 -3.57
C LYS A 116 1.61 13.58 -2.56
N ASN A 117 0.37 13.41 -3.01
CA ASN A 117 -0.81 13.56 -2.14
C ASN A 117 -0.78 12.57 -0.97
N TRP A 118 -0.38 11.32 -1.22
CA TRP A 118 -0.31 10.31 -0.18
C TRP A 118 0.85 10.56 0.80
N SER A 119 2.03 10.96 0.31
CA SER A 119 3.14 11.37 1.18
C SER A 119 2.75 12.56 2.08
N ASP A 120 2.06 13.57 1.54
CA ASP A 120 1.56 14.70 2.33
C ASP A 120 0.60 14.23 3.44
N GLN A 121 -0.29 13.27 3.16
CA GLN A 121 -1.20 12.70 4.16
C GLN A 121 -0.46 11.95 5.28
N ILE A 122 0.53 11.13 4.92
CA ILE A 122 1.38 10.42 5.88
C ILE A 122 2.06 11.41 6.83
N GLN A 123 2.63 12.48 6.28
CA GLN A 123 3.32 13.50 7.07
C GLN A 123 2.37 14.25 8.02
N GLN A 124 1.17 14.59 7.55
CA GLN A 124 0.15 15.24 8.40
C GLN A 124 -0.24 14.35 9.59
N LEU A 125 -0.40 13.04 9.37
CA LEU A 125 -0.72 12.10 10.45
C LEU A 125 0.43 11.98 11.46
N GLN A 126 1.68 11.96 11.00
CA GLN A 126 2.86 11.87 11.88
C GLN A 126 3.07 13.11 12.76
N VAL A 127 2.72 14.31 12.28
CA VAL A 127 2.83 15.55 13.07
C VAL A 127 1.73 15.63 14.15
N SER A 128 0.62 14.92 13.96
CA SER A 128 -0.53 14.93 14.88
C SER A 128 -0.42 13.95 16.04
N GLN A 129 0.62 13.12 16.07
CA GLN A 129 0.91 12.12 17.12
C GLN A 129 1.92 12.66 18.12
#